data_AF-A0A0F9ELM5-F1
#
_entry.id   AF-A0A0F9ELM5-F1
#
_cell.length_a   1.000
_cell.length_b   1.000
_cell.length_c   1.000
_cell.angle_alpha   90.00
_cell.angle_beta   90.00
_cell.angle_gamma   90.00
#
_symmetry.space_group_name_H-M   'P 1'
#
loop_
_entity.id
_entity.type
_entity.pdbx_description
1 polymer ?
#
loop_
_entity_poly.entity_id
_entity_poly.type
_entity_poly.pdbx_seq_one_letter_code
_entity_poly.pdbx_strand_id
1 'polypeptide(L)'
;MLRTTTDLQELKGGKDFTWGLVIDIHEVGEYAVVESHPWKVEGGIGSTGEVDFDKRRYHYYTDGKDCSRSTDSLDGALVGCIAFKREGLNSQAAQYFMKMVA
;
A
#
# COMPACT_ATOMS: atom_id res chain seq x y z
N MET A 1 -15.81 17.24 0.54
CA MET A 1 -14.73 16.31 0.16
C MET A 1 -14.30 15.62 1.45
N LEU A 2 -14.58 14.32 1.61
CA LEU A 2 -14.01 13.55 2.72
C LEU A 2 -12.48 13.69 2.61
N ARG A 3 -11.84 14.24 3.64
CA ARG A 3 -10.39 14.47 3.65
C ARG A 3 -9.70 13.15 3.96
N THR A 4 -9.49 12.34 2.94
CA THR A 4 -8.67 11.13 3.06
C THR A 4 -7.19 11.49 3.19
N THR A 5 -6.35 10.51 3.54
CA THR A 5 -4.91 10.69 3.64
C THR A 5 -4.13 9.47 3.15
N THR A 6 -2.88 9.68 2.78
CA THR A 6 -1.87 8.63 2.69
C THR A 6 -0.76 8.80 3.73
N ASP A 7 -0.79 9.84 4.56
CA ASP A 7 0.19 10.03 5.64
C ASP A 7 0.00 8.97 6.72
N LEU A 8 1.06 8.21 7.00
CA LEU A 8 0.99 7.06 7.90
C LEU A 8 0.62 7.45 9.34
N GLN A 9 1.05 8.63 9.81
CA GLN A 9 0.75 9.08 11.18
C GLN A 9 -0.71 9.52 11.29
N GLU A 10 -1.23 10.21 10.27
CA GLU A 10 -2.65 10.55 10.22
C GLU A 10 -3.54 9.28 10.14
N LEU A 11 -3.11 8.25 9.40
CA LEU A 11 -3.82 6.96 9.36
C LEU A 11 -3.87 6.28 10.72
N LYS A 12 -2.73 6.22 11.43
CA LYS A 12 -2.68 5.73 12.81
C LYS A 12 -3.53 6.57 13.76
N GLY A 13 -3.69 7.85 13.46
CA GLY A 13 -4.60 8.77 14.15
C GLY A 13 -6.08 8.58 13.81
N GLY A 14 -6.43 7.61 12.95
CA GLY A 14 -7.82 7.27 12.61
C GLY A 14 -8.41 8.04 11.43
N LYS A 15 -7.58 8.74 10.64
CA LYS A 15 -8.05 9.42 9.42
C LYS A 15 -8.31 8.40 8.29
N ASP A 16 -9.33 8.68 7.47
CA ASP A 16 -9.70 7.79 6.37
C ASP A 16 -8.58 7.64 5.34
N PHE A 17 -8.34 6.41 4.89
CA PHE A 17 -7.31 6.12 3.91
C PHE A 17 -7.79 6.41 2.48
N THR A 18 -6.92 7.05 1.70
CA THR A 18 -7.22 7.47 0.32
C THR A 18 -7.62 6.29 -0.57
N TRP A 19 -7.04 5.11 -0.34
CA TRP A 19 -7.15 4.00 -1.28
C TRP A 19 -8.12 2.89 -0.88
N GLY A 20 -8.71 2.96 0.32
CA GLY A 20 -9.66 1.95 0.76
C GLY A 20 -10.03 2.01 2.23
N LEU A 21 -10.75 0.99 2.68
CA LEU A 21 -11.04 0.74 4.08
C LEU A 21 -9.85 0.00 4.72
N VAL A 22 -9.17 0.63 5.68
CA VAL A 22 -8.05 0.03 6.42
C VAL A 22 -8.53 -1.14 7.25
N ILE A 23 -7.76 -2.22 7.23
CA ILE A 23 -7.98 -3.41 8.05
C ILE A 23 -6.91 -3.51 9.11
N ASP A 24 -5.64 -3.32 8.71
CA ASP A 24 -4.51 -3.37 9.62
C ASP A 24 -3.33 -2.54 9.11
N ILE A 25 -2.40 -2.21 10.01
CA ILE A 25 -1.13 -1.57 9.70
C ILE A 25 -0.01 -2.45 10.25
N HIS A 26 0.66 -3.17 9.35
CA HIS A 26 1.77 -4.07 9.68
C HIS A 26 3.07 -3.26 9.77
N GLU A 27 3.79 -3.37 10.89
CA GLU A 27 5.05 -2.64 11.08
C GLU A 27 6.22 -3.59 11.34
N VAL A 28 7.31 -3.42 10.59
CA VAL A 28 8.56 -4.18 10.73
C VAL A 28 9.74 -3.23 10.59
N GLY A 29 10.31 -2.83 11.72
CA GLY A 29 11.43 -1.88 11.75
C GLY A 29 11.05 -0.54 11.11
N GLU A 30 11.69 -0.23 9.98
CA GLU A 30 11.50 1.00 9.21
C GLU A 30 10.40 0.92 8.13
N TYR A 31 9.80 -0.26 7.98
CA TYR A 31 8.78 -0.54 6.97
C TYR A 31 7.41 -0.60 7.62
N ALA A 32 6.41 -0.06 6.93
CA ALA A 32 5.02 -0.25 7.27
C ALA A 32 4.21 -0.66 6.04
N VAL A 33 3.17 -1.45 6.24
CA VAL A 33 2.24 -1.87 5.18
C VAL A 33 0.82 -1.68 5.69
N VAL A 34 0.06 -0.83 5.01
CA VAL A 34 -1.38 -0.67 5.23
C VAL A 34 -2.08 -1.75 4.41
N GLU A 35 -2.78 -2.65 5.10
CA GLU A 35 -3.67 -3.61 4.50
C GLU A 35 -5.08 -3.01 4.41
N SER A 36 -5.70 -3.07 3.24
CA SER A 36 -7.03 -2.50 3.03
C SER A 36 -7.88 -3.28 2.02
N HIS A 37 -9.19 -3.06 2.15
CA HIS A 37 -10.15 -3.35 1.10
C HIS A 37 -10.21 -2.12 0.21
N PRO A 38 -9.80 -2.21 -1.07
CA PRO A 38 -9.73 -1.03 -1.92
C PRO A 38 -11.12 -0.51 -2.24
N TRP A 39 -11.21 0.75 -2.65
CA TRP A 39 -12.45 1.24 -3.25
C TRP A 39 -12.72 0.55 -4.60
N LYS A 40 -13.98 0.23 -4.89
CA LYS A 40 -14.39 -0.22 -6.22
C LYS A 40 -14.13 0.89 -7.24
N VAL A 41 -13.58 0.50 -8.38
CA VAL A 41 -13.30 1.39 -9.52
C VAL A 41 -14.30 1.07 -10.62
N GLU A 42 -14.94 2.10 -11.17
CA GLU A 42 -15.86 1.97 -12.31
C GLU A 42 -15.24 2.62 -13.55
N GLY A 43 -15.25 1.94 -14.69
CA GLY A 43 -14.73 2.47 -15.95
C GLY A 43 -13.23 2.83 -15.96
N GLY A 44 -12.45 2.39 -14.97
CA GLY A 44 -11.01 2.65 -14.86
C GLY A 44 -10.64 4.07 -14.43
N ILE A 45 -11.62 4.93 -14.12
CA ILE A 45 -11.39 6.33 -13.75
C ILE A 45 -12.17 6.63 -12.47
N GLY A 46 -11.44 6.66 -11.36
CA GLY A 46 -11.98 7.10 -10.07
C GLY A 46 -12.64 6.00 -9.25
N SER A 47 -12.65 6.24 -7.94
CA SER A 47 -13.35 5.42 -6.96
C SER A 47 -14.85 5.73 -6.99
N THR A 48 -15.67 4.70 -6.88
CA THR A 48 -17.13 4.81 -6.69
C THR A 48 -17.51 5.23 -5.26
N GLY A 49 -16.53 5.22 -4.33
CA GLY A 49 -16.77 5.38 -2.89
C GLY A 49 -17.26 4.11 -2.20
N GLU A 50 -17.55 3.03 -2.95
CA GLU A 50 -17.89 1.73 -2.38
C GLU A 50 -16.65 0.89 -2.10
N VAL A 51 -16.69 0.07 -1.05
CA VAL A 51 -15.60 -0.86 -0.71
C VAL A 51 -15.72 -2.14 -1.54
N ASP A 52 -14.60 -2.62 -2.10
CA ASP A 52 -14.46 -3.93 -2.73
C ASP A 52 -13.98 -4.95 -1.68
N PHE A 53 -14.93 -5.61 -0.99
CA PHE A 53 -14.62 -6.58 0.07
C PHE A 53 -14.00 -7.88 -0.45
N ASP A 54 -14.06 -8.15 -1.76
CA ASP A 54 -13.49 -9.35 -2.37
C ASP A 54 -11.99 -9.20 -2.67
N LYS A 55 -11.45 -7.97 -2.54
CA LYS A 55 -10.04 -7.67 -2.79
C LYS A 55 -9.32 -7.25 -1.52
N ARG A 56 -8.04 -7.61 -1.47
CA ARG A 56 -7.06 -7.09 -0.51
C ARG A 56 -5.96 -6.37 -1.26
N ARG A 57 -5.50 -5.25 -0.71
CA ARG A 57 -4.34 -4.52 -1.21
C ARG A 57 -3.42 -4.18 -0.04
N TYR A 58 -2.13 -4.20 -0.32
CA TYR A 58 -1.07 -3.97 0.65
C TYR A 58 -0.25 -2.77 0.20
N HIS A 59 -0.54 -1.60 0.75
CA HIS A 59 0.09 -0.33 0.40
C HIS A 59 1.25 -0.05 1.33
N TYR A 60 2.44 0.21 0.77
CA TYR A 60 3.65 0.09 1.55
C TYR A 60 4.43 1.40 1.70
N TYR A 61 5.11 1.51 2.83
CA TYR A 61 5.79 2.69 3.35
C TYR A 61 7.21 2.34 3.76
N THR A 62 8.14 3.25 3.52
CA THR A 62 9.54 3.12 3.95
C THR A 62 9.97 4.40 4.68
N ASP A 63 10.55 4.26 5.87
CA ASP A 63 10.95 5.39 6.72
C ASP A 63 9.78 6.36 7.00
N GLY A 64 8.58 5.81 7.16
CA GLY A 64 7.32 6.56 7.35
C GLY A 64 6.81 7.29 6.11
N LYS A 65 7.47 7.14 4.94
CA LYS A 65 7.06 7.79 3.69
C LYS A 65 6.29 6.85 2.79
N ASP A 66 5.21 7.36 2.23
CA ASP A 66 4.38 6.70 1.22
C ASP A 66 5.22 6.37 -0.03
N CYS A 67 5.26 5.10 -0.44
CA CYS A 67 5.94 4.66 -1.65
C CYS A 67 5.06 4.74 -2.91
N SER A 68 3.79 5.13 -2.77
CA SER A 68 2.76 5.27 -3.81
C SER A 68 2.53 3.98 -4.61
N ARG A 69 2.51 2.85 -3.89
CA ARG A 69 2.46 1.51 -4.47
C ARG A 69 1.72 0.55 -3.56
N SER A 70 0.96 -0.34 -4.20
CA SER A 70 0.27 -1.45 -3.55
C SER A 70 0.58 -2.75 -4.26
N THR A 71 0.60 -3.84 -3.50
CA THR A 71 0.70 -5.22 -4.00
C THR A 71 -0.54 -6.02 -3.60
N ASP A 72 -0.65 -7.23 -4.12
CA ASP A 72 -1.76 -8.16 -3.83
C ASP A 72 -1.48 -9.10 -2.65
N SER A 73 -0.28 -9.02 -2.05
CA SER A 73 0.13 -9.81 -0.88
C SER A 73 1.03 -9.01 0.05
N LEU A 74 0.99 -9.35 1.34
CA LEU A 74 1.88 -8.78 2.37
C LEU A 74 3.37 -9.06 2.04
N ASP A 75 3.69 -10.28 1.62
CA ASP A 75 5.05 -10.66 1.23
C ASP A 75 5.57 -9.80 0.07
N GLY A 76 4.73 -9.58 -0.94
CA GLY A 76 5.05 -8.68 -2.06
C GLY A 76 5.28 -7.24 -1.61
N ALA A 77 4.52 -6.75 -0.62
CA ALA A 77 4.68 -5.40 -0.08
C ALA A 77 6.00 -5.27 0.70
N LEU A 78 6.34 -6.27 1.52
CA LEU A 78 7.60 -6.29 2.27
C LEU A 78 8.82 -6.33 1.35
N VAL A 79 8.77 -7.18 0.32
CA VAL A 79 9.81 -7.20 -0.71
C VAL A 79 9.88 -5.87 -1.45
N GLY A 80 8.73 -5.28 -1.79
CA GLY A 80 8.63 -3.97 -2.43
C GLY A 80 9.30 -2.86 -1.63
N CYS A 81 9.08 -2.81 -0.32
CA CYS A 81 9.74 -1.88 0.61
C CYS A 81 11.26 -2.02 0.60
N ILE A 82 11.76 -3.24 0.78
CA ILE A 82 13.20 -3.51 0.84
C ILE A 82 13.88 -3.10 -0.48
N ALA A 83 13.27 -3.49 -1.59
CA ALA A 83 13.75 -3.15 -2.92
C ALA A 83 13.75 -1.63 -3.16
N PHE A 84 12.65 -0.95 -2.81
CA PHE A 84 12.51 0.50 -2.94
C PHE A 84 13.59 1.25 -2.16
N LYS A 85 13.82 0.87 -0.89
CA LYS A 85 14.83 1.51 -0.04
C LYS A 85 16.24 1.37 -0.59
N ARG A 86 16.57 0.19 -1.15
CA ARG A 86 17.94 -0.14 -1.56
C ARG A 86 18.34 0.48 -2.89
N GLU A 87 17.46 0.45 -3.88
CA GLU A 87 17.84 0.81 -5.25
C GLU A 87 16.84 1.76 -5.94
N GLY A 88 15.74 2.12 -5.28
CA GLY A 88 14.67 2.92 -5.86
C GLY A 88 13.75 2.13 -6.79
N LEU A 89 12.70 2.81 -7.29
CA LEU A 89 11.72 2.24 -8.21
C LEU A 89 12.37 1.84 -9.55
N ASN A 90 12.08 0.62 -10.01
CA ASN A 90 12.49 0.05 -11.30
C ASN A 90 13.93 -0.44 -11.40
N SER A 91 14.62 -0.61 -10.28
CA SER A 91 15.91 -1.29 -10.31
C SER A 91 15.76 -2.74 -10.77
N GLN A 92 16.81 -3.29 -11.37
CA GLN A 92 16.79 -4.65 -11.86
C GLN A 92 16.67 -5.66 -10.70
N ALA A 93 17.27 -5.37 -9.54
CA ALA A 93 17.15 -6.22 -8.36
C ALA A 93 15.73 -6.21 -7.81
N ALA A 94 15.06 -5.06 -7.78
CA ALA A 94 13.66 -4.96 -7.36
C ALA A 94 12.75 -5.90 -8.17
N GLN A 95 12.94 -5.94 -9.48
CA GLN A 95 12.18 -6.82 -10.37
C GLN A 95 12.46 -8.31 -10.10
N TYR A 96 13.72 -8.67 -9.82
CA TYR A 96 14.06 -10.06 -9.49
C TYR A 96 13.49 -10.49 -8.14
N PHE A 97 13.58 -9.66 -7.10
CA PHE A 97 13.00 -9.99 -5.80
C PHE A 97 11.48 -10.15 -5.88
N MET A 98 10.79 -9.26 -6.60
CA MET A 98 9.33 -9.39 -6.79
C MET A 98 8.94 -10.70 -7.49
N LYS A 99 9.74 -11.19 -8.46
CA LYS A 99 9.49 -12.50 -9.10
C LYS A 99 9.64 -13.70 -8.17
N MET A 100 10.28 -13.56 -7.01
CA MET A 100 10.42 -14.66 -6.04
C MET A 100 9.20 -14.81 -5.12
N VAL A 101 8.35 -13.78 -5.04
CA VAL A 101 7.22 -13.70 -4.10
C VAL A 101 5.87 -13.40 -4.77
N ALA A 102 5.86 -13.24 -6.09
CA ALA A 102 4.67 -13.00 -6.91
C ALA A 102 4.10 -14.31 -7.48
#